data_AF-A0A7C9HU43-F1
#
_entry.id   AF-A0A7C9HU43-F1
#
_cell.length_a   1.000
_cell.length_b   1.000
_cell.length_c   1.000
_cell.angle_alpha   90.00
_cell.angle_beta   90.00
_cell.angle_gamma   90.00
#
_symmetry.space_group_name_H-M   'P 1'
#
loop_
_entity.id
_entity.type
_entity.pdbx_description
1 polymer ?
#
loop_
_entity_poly.entity_id
_entity_poly.type
_entity_poly.pdbx_seq_one_letter_code
_entity_poly.pdbx_strand_id
1 'polypeptide(L)'
;MAHAHDSALYAQWVDLLGWLEAGARARGLGFEKVADFPDYIYRMERPYDLPTTVMSVRITAGGQPLLIAAVSPRHADLKAVSLRLMGGSKHWHLHAGDHVLLEGKRPFTHQRLETLLDSAVKGLQAV
;
A
#
# COMPACT_ATOMS: atom_id res chain seq x y z
N MET A 1 -7.08 16.31 -16.38
CA MET A 1 -6.53 16.47 -15.01
C MET A 1 -6.70 15.19 -14.17
N ALA A 2 -7.87 14.53 -14.16
CA ALA A 2 -8.07 13.27 -13.42
C ALA A 2 -7.06 12.15 -13.75
N HIS A 3 -6.74 11.95 -15.05
CA HIS A 3 -5.78 10.91 -15.47
C HIS A 3 -4.33 11.13 -15.02
N ALA A 4 -3.92 12.38 -14.75
CA ALA A 4 -2.57 12.69 -14.27
C ALA A 4 -2.40 12.32 -12.79
N HIS A 5 -3.43 12.57 -11.97
CA HIS A 5 -3.45 12.15 -10.56
C HIS A 5 -3.48 10.62 -10.42
N ASP A 6 -4.20 9.92 -11.30
CA ASP A 6 -4.25 8.46 -11.31
C ASP A 6 -2.85 7.86 -11.60
N SER A 7 -2.15 8.39 -12.61
CA SER A 7 -0.80 7.93 -12.94
C SER A 7 0.19 8.17 -11.79
N ALA A 8 0.11 9.34 -11.13
CA ALA A 8 0.93 9.66 -9.96
C ALA A 8 0.65 8.70 -8.79
N LEU A 9 -0.63 8.34 -8.56
CA LEU A 9 -1.01 7.40 -7.51
C LEU A 9 -0.32 6.04 -7.71
N TYR A 10 -0.33 5.50 -8.93
CA TYR A 10 0.27 4.19 -9.20
C TYR A 10 1.80 4.21 -9.18
N ALA A 11 2.42 5.30 -9.60
CA ALA A 11 3.87 5.47 -9.43
C ALA A 11 4.25 5.50 -7.93
N GLN A 12 3.55 6.31 -7.14
CA GLN A 12 3.79 6.42 -5.70
C GLN A 12 3.39 5.13 -4.94
N TRP A 13 2.47 4.32 -5.47
CA TRP A 13 2.19 2.98 -4.96
C TRP A 13 3.39 2.04 -5.12
N VAL A 14 4.08 2.08 -6.26
CA VAL A 14 5.32 1.30 -6.46
C VAL A 14 6.40 1.72 -5.48
N ASP A 15 6.56 3.01 -5.23
CA ASP A 15 7.50 3.51 -4.21
C ASP A 15 7.14 2.96 -2.81
N LEU A 16 5.83 3.01 -2.46
CA LEU A 16 5.35 2.50 -1.18
C LEU A 16 5.54 0.97 -1.05
N LEU A 17 5.37 0.21 -2.13
CA LEU A 17 5.65 -1.24 -2.13
C LEU A 17 7.11 -1.51 -1.75
N GLY A 18 8.05 -0.77 -2.33
CA GLY A 18 9.47 -0.87 -1.99
C GLY A 18 9.75 -0.52 -0.53
N TRP A 19 9.08 0.51 0.00
CA TRP A 19 9.20 0.89 1.41
C TRP A 19 8.63 -0.17 2.36
N LEU A 20 7.47 -0.74 2.03
CA LEU A 20 6.84 -1.80 2.82
C LEU A 20 7.71 -3.05 2.88
N GLU A 21 8.27 -3.48 1.74
CA GLU A 21 9.17 -4.64 1.68
C GLU A 21 10.45 -4.40 2.49
N ALA A 22 11.08 -3.24 2.31
CA ALA A 22 12.28 -2.87 3.06
C ALA A 22 12.02 -2.78 4.57
N GLY A 23 10.93 -2.13 4.96
CA GLY A 23 10.52 -1.96 6.35
C GLY A 23 10.12 -3.27 7.03
N ALA A 24 9.48 -4.19 6.30
CA ALA A 24 9.18 -5.54 6.80
C ALA A 24 10.47 -6.34 7.02
N ARG A 25 11.36 -6.37 6.02
CA ARG A 25 12.66 -7.06 6.10
C ARG A 25 13.51 -6.57 7.26
N ALA A 26 13.57 -5.26 7.48
CA ALA A 26 14.35 -4.66 8.58
C ALA A 26 13.88 -5.12 9.98
N ARG A 27 12.63 -5.58 10.10
CA ARG A 27 12.01 -6.02 11.36
C ARG A 27 11.84 -7.54 11.45
N GLY A 28 12.35 -8.29 10.48
CA GLY A 28 12.13 -9.75 10.40
C GLY A 28 10.65 -10.13 10.20
N LEU A 29 9.85 -9.23 9.63
CA LEU A 29 8.46 -9.48 9.27
C LEU A 29 8.38 -10.09 7.87
N GLY A 30 7.31 -10.84 7.60
CA GLY A 30 7.02 -11.31 6.25
C GLY A 30 6.41 -10.19 5.39
N PHE A 31 6.73 -10.20 4.09
CA PHE A 31 6.10 -9.36 3.08
C PHE A 31 5.58 -10.25 1.96
N GLU A 32 4.27 -10.22 1.73
CA GLU A 32 3.61 -11.18 0.85
C GLU A 32 2.63 -10.46 -0.10
N LYS A 33 2.72 -10.79 -1.39
CA LYS A 33 1.71 -10.41 -2.37
C LYS A 33 0.39 -11.11 -2.06
N VAL A 34 -0.68 -10.34 -1.93
CA VAL A 34 -2.03 -10.86 -1.68
C VAL A 34 -2.79 -11.02 -2.98
N ALA A 35 -2.81 -10.00 -3.82
CA ALA A 35 -3.51 -10.05 -5.11
C ALA A 35 -2.84 -9.17 -6.17
N ASP A 36 -2.93 -9.61 -7.41
CA ASP A 36 -2.72 -8.77 -8.58
C ASP A 36 -4.04 -8.07 -8.97
N PHE A 37 -3.93 -7.02 -9.80
CA PHE A 37 -5.07 -6.33 -10.37
C PHE A 37 -5.95 -7.29 -11.18
N PRO A 38 -7.25 -7.46 -10.87
CA PRO A 38 -8.15 -8.28 -11.67
C PRO A 38 -8.24 -7.81 -13.13
N ASP A 39 -8.17 -6.50 -13.35
CA ASP A 39 -8.19 -5.89 -14.68
C ASP A 39 -6.87 -6.06 -15.46
N TYR A 40 -5.80 -6.50 -14.80
CA TYR A 40 -4.60 -7.06 -15.45
C TYR A 40 -4.85 -8.52 -15.85
N ILE A 41 -5.31 -9.35 -14.91
CA ILE A 41 -5.55 -10.79 -15.12
C ILE A 41 -6.54 -11.02 -16.27
N TYR A 42 -7.62 -10.24 -16.34
CA TYR A 42 -8.70 -10.39 -17.32
C TYR A 42 -8.61 -9.41 -18.50
N ARG A 43 -7.42 -8.85 -18.78
CA ARG A 43 -7.27 -7.86 -19.85
C ARG A 43 -7.43 -8.46 -21.26
N MET A 44 -7.18 -9.75 -21.43
CA MET A 44 -7.11 -10.43 -22.73
C MET A 44 -6.08 -9.72 -23.63
N GLU A 45 -6.50 -9.22 -24.79
CA GLU A 45 -5.68 -8.42 -25.72
C GLU A 45 -5.62 -6.93 -25.40
N ARG A 46 -6.43 -6.44 -24.43
CA ARG A 46 -6.51 -5.02 -24.12
C ARG A 46 -5.20 -4.50 -23.52
N PRO A 47 -4.79 -3.27 -23.87
CA PRO A 47 -3.56 -2.67 -23.34
C PRO A 47 -3.62 -2.47 -21.82
N TYR A 48 -2.43 -2.42 -21.22
CA TYR A 48 -2.21 -2.20 -19.79
C TYR A 48 -0.93 -1.40 -19.59
N ASP A 49 -1.06 -0.32 -18.84
CA ASP A 49 -0.09 0.76 -18.73
C ASP A 49 0.31 1.05 -17.27
N LEU A 50 -0.21 0.30 -16.30
CA LEU A 50 0.20 0.46 -14.90
C LEU A 50 1.63 -0.09 -14.69
N PRO A 51 2.42 0.53 -13.80
CA PRO A 51 3.83 0.19 -13.57
C PRO A 51 4.03 -1.14 -12.83
N THR A 52 2.98 -1.72 -12.27
CA THR A 52 3.01 -3.00 -11.56
C THR A 52 1.68 -3.74 -11.74
N THR A 53 1.70 -5.06 -11.56
CA THR A 53 0.48 -5.89 -11.51
C THR A 53 -0.05 -6.05 -10.10
N VAL A 54 0.75 -5.70 -9.08
CA VAL A 54 0.42 -5.93 -7.67
C VAL A 54 -0.60 -4.91 -7.19
N MET A 55 -1.79 -5.38 -6.81
CA MET A 55 -2.86 -4.55 -6.27
C MET A 55 -2.81 -4.48 -4.75
N SER A 56 -2.47 -5.58 -4.09
CA SER A 56 -2.42 -5.64 -2.63
C SER A 56 -1.33 -6.55 -2.11
N VAL A 57 -0.81 -6.17 -0.94
CA VAL A 57 0.20 -6.90 -0.18
C VAL A 57 -0.19 -6.92 1.29
N ARG A 58 0.42 -7.84 2.03
CA ARG A 58 0.33 -7.88 3.49
C ARG A 58 1.72 -7.97 4.09
N ILE A 59 1.88 -7.35 5.25
CA ILE A 59 3.00 -7.59 6.15
C ILE A 59 2.52 -8.57 7.21
N THR A 60 3.30 -9.61 7.48
CA THR A 60 2.96 -10.67 8.44
C THR A 60 3.94 -10.74 9.60
N ALA A 61 3.44 -11.08 10.79
CA ALA A 61 4.23 -11.37 11.97
C ALA A 61 3.88 -12.80 12.44
N GLY A 62 4.86 -13.71 12.46
CA GLY A 62 4.60 -15.12 12.80
C GLY A 62 3.56 -15.79 11.90
N GLY A 63 3.51 -15.40 10.61
CA GLY A 63 2.53 -15.91 9.63
C GLY A 63 1.13 -15.30 9.73
N GLN A 64 0.84 -14.46 10.73
CA GLN A 64 -0.43 -13.75 10.86
C GLN A 64 -0.34 -12.35 10.22
N PRO A 65 -1.36 -11.89 9.48
CA PRO A 65 -1.39 -10.53 8.92
C PRO A 65 -1.32 -9.46 10.02
N LEU A 66 -0.34 -8.56 9.90
CA LEU A 66 -0.16 -7.39 10.76
C LEU A 66 -0.69 -6.12 10.08
N LEU A 67 -0.35 -5.92 8.81
CA LEU A 67 -0.77 -4.77 8.01
C LEU A 67 -1.21 -5.26 6.63
N ILE A 68 -2.29 -4.70 6.10
CA ILE A 68 -2.69 -4.88 4.69
C ILE A 68 -2.55 -3.53 3.99
N ALA A 69 -1.94 -3.54 2.82
CA ALA A 69 -1.86 -2.39 1.92
C ALA A 69 -2.48 -2.74 0.58
N ALA A 70 -3.32 -1.87 0.04
CA ALA A 70 -3.98 -2.09 -1.25
C ALA A 70 -4.26 -0.76 -1.96
N VAL A 71 -4.16 -0.74 -3.29
CA VAL A 71 -4.49 0.42 -4.12
C VAL A 71 -5.77 0.15 -4.93
N SER A 72 -6.58 1.18 -5.16
CA SER A 72 -7.77 1.10 -5.99
C SER A 72 -7.47 0.66 -7.45
N PRO A 73 -8.29 -0.21 -8.07
CA PRO A 73 -8.18 -0.58 -9.48
C PRO A 73 -8.30 0.61 -10.45
N ARG A 74 -7.75 0.49 -11.66
CA ARG A 74 -7.74 1.57 -12.67
C ARG A 74 -9.14 2.10 -13.03
N HIS A 75 -10.14 1.22 -13.01
CA HIS A 75 -11.52 1.53 -13.38
C HIS A 75 -12.38 2.00 -12.20
N ALA A 76 -11.81 2.09 -11.00
CA ALA A 76 -12.55 2.53 -9.81
C ALA A 76 -12.62 4.07 -9.71
N ASP A 77 -13.73 4.55 -9.16
CA ASP A 77 -13.89 5.94 -8.73
C ASP A 77 -13.24 6.17 -7.35
N LEU A 78 -12.94 7.43 -7.03
CA LEU A 78 -12.37 7.86 -5.74
C LEU A 78 -11.13 7.04 -5.31
N LYS A 79 -10.14 6.96 -6.21
CA LYS A 79 -8.95 6.13 -6.01
C LYS A 79 -8.12 6.56 -4.79
N ALA A 80 -7.61 5.58 -4.08
CA ALA A 80 -6.69 5.76 -2.96
C ALA A 80 -5.78 4.53 -2.78
N VAL A 81 -4.70 4.72 -2.03
CA VAL A 81 -3.99 3.61 -1.37
C VAL A 81 -4.55 3.50 0.04
N SER A 82 -4.99 2.31 0.41
CA SER A 82 -5.45 1.98 1.76
C SER A 82 -4.36 1.25 2.53
N LEU A 83 -4.14 1.65 3.79
CA LEU A 83 -3.37 0.90 4.76
C LEU A 83 -4.30 0.51 5.92
N ARG A 84 -4.30 -0.75 6.31
CA ARG A 84 -5.14 -1.25 7.41
C ARG A 84 -4.30 -2.07 8.38
N LEU A 85 -4.30 -1.63 9.64
CA LEU A 85 -3.70 -2.39 10.73
C LEU A 85 -4.66 -3.51 11.16
N MET A 86 -4.17 -4.74 11.18
CA MET A 86 -4.93 -5.91 11.60
C MET A 86 -4.88 -6.07 13.11
N GLY A 87 -5.92 -6.65 13.70
CA GLY A 87 -6.08 -6.72 15.17
C GLY A 87 -6.43 -5.39 15.83
N GLY A 88 -6.64 -4.31 15.06
CA GLY A 88 -7.10 -3.01 15.54
C GLY A 88 -8.12 -2.36 14.60
N SER A 89 -8.51 -1.12 14.92
CA SER A 89 -9.48 -0.32 14.14
C SER A 89 -8.84 0.81 13.31
N LYS A 90 -7.50 0.83 13.20
CA LYS A 90 -6.77 1.88 12.48
C LYS A 90 -6.69 1.59 10.99
N HIS A 91 -7.11 2.56 10.19
CA HIS A 91 -7.02 2.55 8.73
C HIS A 91 -6.63 3.94 8.22
N TRP A 92 -5.90 3.97 7.11
CA TRP A 92 -5.45 5.18 6.43
C TRP A 92 -5.83 5.13 4.98
N HIS A 93 -6.26 6.26 4.45
CA HIS A 93 -6.51 6.46 3.02
C HIS A 93 -5.51 7.50 2.55
N LEU A 94 -4.62 7.07 1.65
CA LEU A 94 -3.56 7.89 1.08
C LEU A 94 -3.94 8.27 -0.35
N HIS A 95 -3.76 9.54 -0.67
CA HIS A 95 -4.06 10.09 -2.00
C HIS A 95 -2.80 10.62 -2.66
N ALA A 96 -2.77 10.66 -3.99
CA ALA A 96 -1.63 11.21 -4.71
C ALA A 96 -1.51 12.72 -4.49
N GLY A 97 -0.38 13.15 -3.92
CA GLY A 97 0.09 14.53 -4.01
C GLY A 97 1.05 14.71 -5.20
N ASP A 98 1.67 15.87 -5.32
CA ASP A 98 2.54 16.21 -6.47
C ASP A 98 3.72 15.23 -6.62
N HIS A 99 4.32 14.82 -5.50
CA HIS A 99 5.49 13.91 -5.49
C HIS A 99 5.45 12.86 -4.37
N VAL A 100 4.40 12.86 -3.56
CA VAL A 100 4.31 12.01 -2.37
C VAL A 100 2.85 11.68 -2.09
N LEU A 101 2.61 10.50 -1.53
CA LEU A 101 1.31 10.14 -0.98
C LEU A 101 0.94 11.09 0.18
N LEU A 102 -0.34 11.40 0.32
CA LEU A 102 -0.85 12.28 1.36
C LEU A 102 -1.80 11.52 2.30
N GLU A 103 -1.54 11.60 3.61
CA GLU A 103 -2.49 11.23 4.67
C GLU A 103 -3.37 12.44 4.99
N GLY A 104 -4.46 12.59 4.25
CA GLY A 104 -5.28 13.81 4.25
C GLY A 104 -4.52 14.98 3.62
N LYS A 105 -4.09 15.95 4.43
CA LYS A 105 -3.28 17.10 3.96
C LYS A 105 -1.78 16.95 4.23
N ARG A 106 -1.36 15.87 4.89
CA ARG A 106 0.03 15.70 5.36
C ARG A 106 0.79 14.75 4.44
N PRO A 107 2.05 15.04 4.09
CA PRO A 107 2.92 14.09 3.39
C PRO A 107 3.08 12.77 4.17
N PHE A 108 2.84 11.66 3.51
CA PHE A 108 3.11 10.32 4.01
C PHE A 108 4.53 9.93 3.62
N THR A 109 5.47 10.18 4.53
CA THR A 109 6.90 9.95 4.29
C THR A 109 7.32 8.51 4.61
N HIS A 110 8.48 8.09 4.12
CA HIS A 110 9.11 6.83 4.52
C HIS A 110 9.20 6.71 6.06
N GLN A 111 9.65 7.77 6.74
CA GLN A 111 9.75 7.76 8.21
C GLN A 111 8.40 7.63 8.93
N ARG A 112 7.32 8.16 8.32
CA ARG A 112 5.96 7.95 8.82
C ARG A 112 5.58 6.47 8.74
N LEU A 113 5.88 5.78 7.64
CA LEU A 113 5.67 4.34 7.51
C LEU A 113 6.45 3.56 8.59
N GLU A 114 7.74 3.85 8.74
CA GLU A 114 8.60 3.19 9.74
C GLU A 114 8.02 3.33 11.15
N THR A 115 7.53 4.53 11.50
CA THR A 115 6.86 4.78 12.79
C THR A 115 5.61 3.92 12.97
N LEU A 116 4.81 3.73 11.90
CA LEU A 116 3.62 2.87 11.95
C LEU A 116 3.98 1.40 12.13
N LEU A 117 5.01 0.91 11.44
CA LEU A 117 5.49 -0.46 11.56
C LEU A 117 6.07 -0.72 12.95
N ASP A 118 6.88 0.19 13.49
CA ASP A 118 7.40 0.08 14.87
C ASP A 118 6.29 0.04 15.90
N SER A 119 5.28 0.90 15.73
CA SER A 119 4.13 0.94 16.63
C SER A 119 3.30 -0.34 16.54
N ALA A 120 3.14 -0.89 15.33
CA ALA A 120 2.43 -2.15 15.11
C ALA A 120 3.16 -3.33 15.78
N VAL A 121 4.48 -3.43 15.62
CA VAL A 121 5.29 -4.48 16.26
C VAL A 121 5.25 -4.37 17.78
N LYS A 122 5.38 -3.16 18.35
CA LYS A 122 5.25 -2.95 19.79
C LYS A 122 3.86 -3.34 20.30
N GLY A 123 2.82 -3.07 19.52
CA GLY A 123 1.44 -3.46 19.84
C GLY A 123 1.27 -4.97 19.96
N LEU A 124 1.98 -5.78 19.16
CA LEU A 124 1.96 -7.24 19.26
C LEU A 124 2.56 -7.76 20.56
N GLN A 125 3.54 -7.05 21.14
CA GLN A 125 4.24 -7.46 22.36
C GLN A 125 3.52 -7.09 23.65
N ALA A 126 2.52 -6.20 23.57
CA ALA A 126 1.76 -5.71 24.72
C ALA A 126 0.55 -6.60 25.07
N VAL A 127 0.33 -7.69 24.33
CA VAL A 127 -0.77 -8.64 24.48
C VAL A 127 -0.25 -9.97 25.01
#